data_AF-A0A2K3KY76-F1
#
_entry.id   AF-A0A2K3KY76-F1
#
_cell.length_a   1.000
_cell.length_b   1.000
_cell.length_c   1.000
_cell.angle_alpha   90.00
_cell.angle_beta   90.00
_cell.angle_gamma   90.00
#
_symmetry.space_group_name_H-M   'P 1'
#
loop_
_entity.id
_entity.type
_entity.pdbx_description
1 polymer ?
#
loop_
_entity_poly.entity_id
_entity_poly.type
_entity_poly.pdbx_seq_one_letter_code
_entity_poly.pdbx_strand_id
1 'polypeptide(L)'
;MELEDNVIVGTSIVDMYCKCGRVEMARKAFDRMKKKNVKSWTAMIAGYGMHGRAKEAMEIFYEMIRSGTKPNYITFVSVLAACSHAGLLKEGWNWFNRMKCEYNVEPGIEHYSCMVDLLGRAGYLKEAYGLIQEMKVKPDFIVWGSLLGACRVHKNVELGEISAKKLFELDPSNCGYYVLLSNIYADAGRWDDVERMRILMKNHGLLKTPGYSIVEHKGRIHVFLVGDKEHPQHEKIYEYLDELNVKLQELGYMPNVTSVLHDVDEEEKEMVLRVHSEKLAVAFGIMNSVPGFKAISSFQGRAVFMWGLLVTLTEIKGVRIYGIAVGCALRLRHQSLTRSLIGARDFIFHL
;
A
#
# COMPACT_ATOMS: atom_id res chain seq x y z
N MET A 1 -14.60 -1.87 -36.21
CA MET A 1 -14.34 -3.08 -35.38
C MET A 1 -14.71 -2.72 -33.96
N GLU A 2 -15.94 -3.02 -33.56
CA GLU A 2 -16.51 -2.50 -32.31
C GLU A 2 -16.07 -3.37 -31.12
N LEU A 3 -15.86 -2.72 -29.97
CA LEU A 3 -15.53 -3.33 -28.68
C LEU A 3 -16.43 -4.52 -28.34
N GLU A 4 -17.68 -4.45 -28.77
CA GLU A 4 -18.76 -5.37 -28.45
C GLU A 4 -18.52 -6.79 -28.97
N ASP A 5 -17.79 -6.91 -30.10
CA ASP A 5 -17.65 -8.16 -30.84
C ASP A 5 -16.32 -8.90 -30.56
N ASN A 6 -15.29 -8.19 -30.08
CA ASN A 6 -13.97 -8.76 -29.82
C ASN A 6 -13.65 -8.84 -28.32
N VAL A 7 -13.75 -10.05 -27.76
CA VAL A 7 -13.53 -10.32 -26.32
C VAL A 7 -12.11 -9.97 -25.86
N ILE A 8 -11.10 -10.13 -26.74
CA ILE A 8 -9.70 -9.82 -26.41
C ILE A 8 -9.56 -8.31 -26.21
N VAL A 9 -10.02 -7.52 -27.18
CA VAL A 9 -9.98 -6.05 -27.12
C VAL A 9 -10.81 -5.54 -25.95
N GLY A 10 -12.00 -6.10 -25.73
CA GLY A 10 -12.85 -5.80 -24.58
C GLY A 10 -12.12 -6.04 -23.25
N THR A 11 -11.50 -7.20 -23.09
CA THR A 11 -10.75 -7.56 -21.87
C THR A 11 -9.57 -6.62 -21.64
N SER A 12 -8.81 -6.28 -22.68
CA SER A 12 -7.68 -5.35 -22.56
C SER A 12 -8.11 -3.94 -22.15
N ILE A 13 -9.25 -3.46 -22.64
CA ILE A 13 -9.78 -2.14 -22.26
C ILE A 13 -10.29 -2.14 -20.82
N VAL A 14 -10.96 -3.22 -20.38
CA VAL A 14 -11.35 -3.40 -18.97
C VAL A 14 -10.11 -3.36 -18.07
N ASP A 15 -9.09 -4.15 -18.39
CA ASP A 15 -7.83 -4.20 -17.62
C ASP A 15 -7.12 -2.83 -17.58
N MET A 16 -7.04 -2.13 -18.72
CA MET A 16 -6.47 -0.79 -18.79
C MET A 16 -7.22 0.20 -17.89
N TYR A 17 -8.54 0.28 -17.99
CA TYR A 17 -9.32 1.20 -17.16
C TYR A 17 -9.22 0.89 -15.67
N CYS A 18 -9.17 -0.39 -15.29
CA CYS A 18 -8.90 -0.81 -13.91
C CYS A 18 -7.52 -0.31 -13.46
N LYS A 19 -6.46 -0.56 -14.22
CA LYS A 19 -5.09 -0.10 -13.86
C LYS A 19 -4.98 1.43 -13.78
N CYS A 20 -5.77 2.17 -14.56
CA CYS A 20 -5.85 3.64 -14.48
C CYS A 20 -6.72 4.17 -13.33
N GLY A 21 -7.28 3.32 -12.46
CA GLY A 21 -8.18 3.75 -11.38
C GLY A 21 -9.55 4.22 -11.84
N ARG A 22 -9.91 3.98 -13.11
CA ARG A 22 -11.18 4.38 -13.74
C ARG A 22 -12.14 3.18 -13.77
N VAL A 23 -12.36 2.54 -12.62
CA VAL A 23 -13.11 1.27 -12.53
C VAL A 23 -14.56 1.35 -13.05
N GLU A 24 -15.20 2.52 -12.97
CA GLU A 24 -16.54 2.71 -13.55
C GLU A 24 -16.53 2.65 -15.08
N MET A 25 -15.45 3.12 -15.71
CA MET A 25 -15.28 3.00 -17.16
C MET A 25 -14.95 1.56 -17.55
N ALA A 26 -14.18 0.86 -16.72
CA ALA A 26 -13.98 -0.58 -16.87
C ALA A 26 -15.31 -1.34 -16.82
N ARG A 27 -16.18 -1.03 -15.85
CA ARG A 27 -17.51 -1.64 -15.75
C ARG A 27 -18.37 -1.36 -16.99
N LYS A 28 -18.42 -0.11 -17.47
CA LYS A 28 -19.13 0.24 -18.71
C LYS A 28 -18.61 -0.51 -19.93
N ALA A 29 -17.29 -0.63 -20.06
CA ALA A 29 -16.68 -1.39 -21.14
C ALA A 29 -17.03 -2.88 -21.04
N PHE A 30 -16.96 -3.44 -19.83
CA PHE A 30 -17.33 -4.82 -19.54
C PHE A 30 -18.81 -5.11 -19.88
N ASP A 31 -19.72 -4.25 -19.45
CA ASP A 31 -21.16 -4.42 -19.70
C ASP A 31 -21.48 -4.41 -21.21
N ARG A 32 -20.79 -3.57 -21.99
CA ARG A 32 -20.93 -3.48 -23.46
C ARG A 32 -20.42 -4.72 -24.23
N MET A 33 -19.64 -5.61 -23.60
CA MET A 33 -19.17 -6.81 -24.28
C MET A 33 -20.32 -7.80 -24.50
N LYS A 34 -20.63 -8.15 -25.76
CA LYS A 34 -21.68 -9.14 -26.11
C LYS A 34 -21.28 -10.55 -25.67
N LYS A 35 -20.00 -10.88 -25.82
CA LYS A 35 -19.41 -12.15 -25.36
C LYS A 35 -18.44 -11.88 -24.23
N LYS A 36 -18.57 -12.65 -23.15
CA LYS A 36 -17.66 -12.61 -22.00
C LYS A 36 -17.11 -14.01 -21.79
N ASN A 37 -15.81 -14.10 -21.52
CA ASN A 37 -15.14 -15.35 -21.17
C ASN A 37 -14.55 -15.25 -19.76
N VAL A 38 -13.96 -16.35 -19.28
CA VAL A 38 -13.34 -16.42 -17.95
C VAL A 38 -12.34 -15.28 -17.72
N LYS A 39 -11.55 -14.89 -18.74
CA LYS A 39 -10.56 -13.81 -18.62
C LYS A 39 -11.23 -12.45 -18.42
N SER A 40 -12.28 -12.12 -19.18
CA SER A 40 -13.00 -10.84 -19.02
C SER A 40 -13.68 -10.74 -17.65
N TRP A 41 -14.29 -11.83 -17.17
CA TRP A 41 -14.90 -11.87 -15.84
C TRP A 41 -13.84 -11.66 -14.74
N THR A 42 -12.76 -12.43 -14.79
CA THR A 42 -11.65 -12.33 -13.83
C THR A 42 -11.02 -10.94 -13.83
N ALA A 43 -10.83 -10.30 -14.99
CA ALA A 43 -10.30 -8.94 -15.08
C ALA A 43 -11.18 -7.93 -14.35
N MET A 44 -12.52 -8.04 -14.46
CA MET A 44 -13.44 -7.15 -13.76
C MET A 44 -13.47 -7.42 -12.24
N ILE A 45 -13.44 -8.68 -11.81
CA ILE A 45 -13.37 -9.07 -10.38
C ILE A 45 -12.09 -8.53 -9.76
N ALA A 46 -10.94 -8.78 -10.39
CA ALA A 46 -9.64 -8.28 -9.94
C ALA A 46 -9.61 -6.75 -9.90
N GLY A 47 -10.17 -6.10 -10.93
CA GLY A 47 -10.32 -4.65 -11.01
C GLY A 47 -11.04 -4.05 -9.80
N TYR A 48 -12.20 -4.59 -9.45
CA TYR A 48 -12.93 -4.17 -8.26
C TYR A 48 -12.16 -4.46 -6.96
N GLY A 49 -11.53 -5.65 -6.87
CA GLY A 49 -10.69 -6.03 -5.72
C GLY A 49 -9.54 -5.05 -5.46
N MET A 50 -8.77 -4.71 -6.49
CA MET A 50 -7.65 -3.75 -6.42
C MET A 50 -8.09 -2.36 -5.94
N HIS A 51 -9.35 -2.02 -6.15
CA HIS A 51 -9.92 -0.73 -5.73
C HIS A 51 -10.73 -0.81 -4.44
N GLY A 52 -10.61 -1.88 -3.65
CA GLY A 52 -11.30 -2.05 -2.38
C GLY A 52 -12.82 -2.13 -2.51
N ARG A 53 -13.33 -2.42 -3.71
CA ARG A 53 -14.76 -2.55 -4.03
C ARG A 53 -15.18 -4.01 -3.98
N ALA A 54 -14.97 -4.65 -2.83
CA ALA A 54 -15.13 -6.10 -2.71
C ALA A 54 -16.59 -6.54 -2.90
N LYS A 55 -17.57 -5.73 -2.52
CA LYS A 55 -18.98 -6.05 -2.74
C LYS A 55 -19.28 -6.20 -4.23
N GLU A 56 -18.83 -5.25 -5.04
CA GLU A 56 -18.98 -5.26 -6.49
C GLU A 56 -18.15 -6.38 -7.14
N ALA A 57 -16.96 -6.69 -6.60
CA ALA A 57 -16.18 -7.84 -7.04
C ALA A 57 -16.96 -9.16 -6.84
N MET A 58 -17.61 -9.32 -5.68
CA MET A 58 -18.45 -10.47 -5.39
C MET A 58 -19.70 -10.51 -6.27
N GLU A 59 -20.34 -9.37 -6.53
CA GLU A 59 -21.49 -9.28 -7.44
C GLU A 59 -21.12 -9.77 -8.85
N ILE A 60 -20.00 -9.30 -9.41
CA ILE A 60 -19.47 -9.78 -10.70
C ILE A 60 -19.16 -11.28 -10.66
N PHE A 61 -18.57 -11.77 -9.56
CA PHE A 61 -18.27 -13.19 -9.43
C PHE A 61 -19.54 -14.05 -9.39
N TYR A 62 -20.58 -13.61 -8.68
CA TYR A 62 -21.87 -14.31 -8.69
C TYR A 62 -22.56 -14.23 -10.05
N GLU A 63 -22.47 -13.09 -10.76
CA GLU A 63 -22.94 -12.98 -12.15
C GLU A 63 -22.21 -13.93 -13.09
N MET A 64 -20.88 -14.08 -12.94
CA MET A 64 -20.08 -15.07 -13.68
C MET A 64 -20.62 -16.48 -13.47
N ILE A 65 -20.87 -16.89 -12.23
CA ILE A 65 -21.41 -18.21 -11.91
C ILE A 65 -22.82 -18.38 -12.50
N ARG A 66 -23.70 -17.39 -12.34
CA ARG A 66 -25.07 -17.42 -12.90
C ARG A 66 -25.08 -17.48 -14.43
N SER A 67 -24.07 -16.91 -15.09
CA SER A 67 -23.92 -17.01 -16.55
C SER A 67 -23.47 -18.39 -17.04
N GLY A 68 -23.20 -19.34 -16.12
CA GLY A 68 -22.67 -20.66 -16.44
C GLY A 68 -21.16 -20.66 -16.74
N THR A 69 -20.48 -19.52 -16.61
CA THR A 69 -19.04 -19.43 -16.81
C THR A 69 -18.33 -19.99 -15.57
N LYS A 70 -17.59 -21.09 -15.73
CA LYS A 70 -16.87 -21.72 -14.62
C LYS A 70 -15.66 -20.87 -14.16
N PRO A 71 -15.57 -20.50 -12.88
CA PRO A 71 -14.36 -19.97 -12.27
C PRO A 71 -13.16 -20.88 -12.46
N ASN A 72 -11.99 -20.29 -12.63
CA ASN A 72 -10.72 -21.03 -12.67
C ASN A 72 -9.78 -20.59 -11.55
N TYR A 73 -8.56 -21.14 -11.55
CA TYR A 73 -7.48 -20.82 -10.62
C TYR A 73 -7.32 -19.30 -10.40
N ILE A 74 -7.17 -18.52 -11.47
CA ILE A 74 -6.95 -17.06 -11.38
C ILE A 74 -8.19 -16.32 -10.88
N THR A 75 -9.39 -16.81 -11.23
CA THR A 75 -10.65 -16.26 -10.70
C THR A 75 -10.69 -16.37 -9.18
N PHE A 76 -10.35 -17.53 -8.62
CA PHE A 76 -10.35 -17.73 -7.16
C PHE A 76 -9.29 -16.90 -6.45
N VAL A 77 -8.09 -16.75 -7.01
CA VAL A 77 -7.10 -15.78 -6.49
C VAL A 77 -7.70 -14.38 -6.39
N SER A 78 -8.39 -13.93 -7.45
CA SER A 78 -9.00 -12.58 -7.50
C SER A 78 -10.12 -12.39 -6.46
N VAL A 79 -10.94 -13.43 -6.26
CA VAL A 79 -12.01 -13.44 -5.24
C VAL A 79 -11.43 -13.40 -3.83
N LEU A 80 -10.44 -14.25 -3.52
CA LEU A 80 -9.82 -14.30 -2.20
C LEU A 80 -9.05 -13.02 -1.87
N ALA A 81 -8.39 -12.41 -2.86
CA ALA A 81 -7.76 -11.10 -2.70
C ALA A 81 -8.79 -10.01 -2.36
N ALA A 82 -9.93 -9.99 -3.05
CA ALA A 82 -11.02 -9.07 -2.74
C ALA A 82 -11.58 -9.30 -1.32
N CYS A 83 -11.76 -10.57 -0.91
CA CYS A 83 -12.13 -10.92 0.46
C CYS A 83 -11.11 -10.42 1.48
N SER A 84 -9.81 -10.60 1.24
CA SER A 84 -8.74 -10.11 2.11
C SER A 84 -8.81 -8.60 2.31
N HIS A 85 -8.92 -7.84 1.23
CA HIS A 85 -8.93 -6.38 1.31
C HIS A 85 -10.15 -5.82 2.07
N ALA A 86 -11.29 -6.50 1.99
CA ALA A 86 -12.51 -6.12 2.70
C ALA A 86 -12.72 -6.82 4.05
N GLY A 87 -11.84 -7.74 4.45
CA GLY A 87 -11.98 -8.49 5.70
C GLY A 87 -13.17 -9.47 5.72
N LEU A 88 -13.57 -9.99 4.56
CA LEU A 88 -14.69 -10.94 4.43
C LEU A 88 -14.24 -12.36 4.76
N LEU A 89 -14.03 -12.64 6.04
CA LEU A 89 -13.40 -13.89 6.52
C LEU A 89 -14.24 -15.13 6.22
N LYS A 90 -15.56 -15.05 6.44
CA LYS A 90 -16.49 -16.16 6.20
C LYS A 90 -16.55 -16.51 4.71
N GLU A 91 -16.67 -15.49 3.87
CA GLU A 91 -16.71 -15.64 2.41
C GLU A 91 -15.37 -16.16 1.88
N GLY A 92 -14.24 -15.67 2.40
CA GLY A 92 -12.91 -16.16 2.04
C GLY A 92 -12.75 -17.65 2.27
N TRP A 93 -13.07 -18.14 3.48
CA TRP A 93 -13.05 -19.57 3.78
C TRP A 93 -14.05 -20.38 2.96
N ASN A 94 -15.26 -19.87 2.76
CA ASN A 94 -16.26 -20.53 1.95
C ASN A 94 -15.74 -20.77 0.53
N TRP A 95 -15.19 -19.75 -0.13
CA TRP A 95 -14.67 -19.90 -1.49
C TRP A 95 -13.37 -20.68 -1.57
N PHE A 96 -12.49 -20.57 -0.57
CA PHE A 96 -11.28 -21.39 -0.48
C PHE A 96 -11.58 -22.89 -0.34
N ASN A 97 -12.67 -23.26 0.35
CA ASN A 97 -13.08 -24.65 0.44
C ASN A 97 -13.84 -25.12 -0.81
N ARG A 98 -14.74 -24.28 -1.34
CA ARG A 98 -15.55 -24.60 -2.52
C ARG A 98 -14.73 -24.72 -3.79
N MET A 99 -13.64 -23.94 -3.95
CA MET A 99 -12.77 -24.05 -5.13
C MET A 99 -12.26 -25.47 -5.34
N LYS A 100 -11.97 -26.19 -4.25
CA LYS A 100 -11.54 -27.58 -4.30
C LYS A 100 -12.73 -28.54 -4.48
N CYS A 101 -13.72 -28.47 -3.59
CA CYS A 101 -14.79 -29.47 -3.53
C CYS A 101 -15.78 -29.39 -4.70
N GLU A 102 -16.07 -28.20 -5.22
CA GLU A 102 -17.08 -27.99 -6.27
C GLU A 102 -16.48 -27.68 -7.64
N TYR A 103 -15.32 -27.01 -7.67
CA TYR A 103 -14.70 -26.56 -8.92
C TYR A 103 -13.44 -27.34 -9.29
N ASN A 104 -13.00 -28.28 -8.43
CA ASN A 104 -11.80 -29.10 -8.64
C ASN A 104 -10.53 -28.28 -8.94
N VAL A 105 -10.41 -27.11 -8.31
CA VAL A 105 -9.24 -26.24 -8.36
C VAL A 105 -8.45 -26.45 -7.08
N GLU A 106 -7.26 -27.04 -7.17
CA GLU A 106 -6.40 -27.22 -6.00
C GLU A 106 -5.78 -25.86 -5.60
N PRO A 107 -5.75 -25.52 -4.30
CA PRO A 107 -5.11 -24.30 -3.84
C PRO A 107 -3.60 -24.31 -4.09
N GLY A 108 -3.12 -23.30 -4.81
CA GLY A 108 -1.68 -23.01 -4.91
C GLY A 108 -1.27 -21.79 -4.10
N ILE A 109 -0.03 -21.35 -4.26
CA ILE A 109 0.63 -20.41 -3.34
C ILE A 109 -0.06 -19.04 -3.28
N GLU A 110 -0.62 -18.57 -4.40
CA GLU A 110 -1.34 -17.30 -4.48
C GLU A 110 -2.66 -17.34 -3.67
N HIS A 111 -3.33 -18.50 -3.63
CA HIS A 111 -4.54 -18.70 -2.84
C HIS A 111 -4.23 -18.68 -1.34
N TYR A 112 -3.19 -19.41 -0.93
CA TYR A 112 -2.72 -19.41 0.45
C TYR A 112 -2.24 -18.02 0.89
N SER A 113 -1.52 -17.30 0.03
CA SER A 113 -1.09 -15.92 0.30
C SER A 113 -2.29 -15.01 0.60
N CYS A 114 -3.36 -15.08 -0.20
CA CYS A 114 -4.57 -14.30 0.04
C CYS A 114 -5.25 -14.67 1.36
N MET A 115 -5.29 -15.96 1.71
CA MET A 115 -5.89 -16.43 2.96
C MET A 115 -5.08 -16.04 4.19
N VAL A 116 -3.75 -16.15 4.12
CA VAL A 116 -2.85 -15.72 5.22
C VAL A 116 -2.93 -14.21 5.42
N ASP A 117 -2.98 -13.41 4.35
CA ASP A 117 -3.18 -11.96 4.43
C ASP A 117 -4.57 -11.63 5.05
N LEU A 118 -5.63 -12.33 4.64
CA LEU A 118 -6.98 -12.17 5.20
C LEU A 118 -7.04 -12.47 6.70
N LEU A 119 -6.53 -13.64 7.12
CA LEU A 119 -6.49 -14.07 8.52
C LEU A 119 -5.61 -13.14 9.36
N GLY A 120 -4.43 -12.79 8.84
CA GLY A 120 -3.50 -11.88 9.47
C GLY A 120 -4.10 -10.51 9.71
N ARG A 121 -4.74 -9.90 8.69
CA ARG A 121 -5.44 -8.62 8.85
C ARG A 121 -6.56 -8.67 9.87
N ALA A 122 -7.26 -9.80 9.95
CA ALA A 122 -8.36 -10.00 10.90
C ALA A 122 -7.90 -10.35 12.33
N GLY A 123 -6.59 -10.60 12.55
CA GLY A 123 -6.02 -10.90 13.87
C GLY A 123 -5.96 -12.38 14.24
N TYR A 124 -6.37 -13.27 13.33
CA TYR A 124 -6.34 -14.72 13.50
C TYR A 124 -4.95 -15.26 13.16
N LEU A 125 -3.92 -14.81 13.89
CA LEU A 125 -2.52 -15.11 13.58
C LEU A 125 -2.17 -16.59 13.77
N LYS A 126 -2.76 -17.26 14.76
CA LYS A 126 -2.50 -18.68 15.02
C LYS A 126 -3.08 -19.55 13.91
N GLU A 127 -4.27 -19.21 13.44
CA GLU A 127 -4.95 -19.85 12.32
C GLU A 127 -4.22 -19.57 11.01
N ALA A 128 -3.71 -18.34 10.81
CA ALA A 128 -2.85 -18.01 9.67
C ALA A 128 -1.57 -18.88 9.66
N TYR A 129 -0.91 -19.01 10.82
CA TYR A 129 0.26 -19.87 10.94
C TYR A 129 -0.08 -21.36 10.74
N GLY A 130 -1.18 -21.84 11.32
CA GLY A 130 -1.67 -23.21 11.11
C GLY A 130 -1.92 -23.52 9.63
N LEU A 131 -2.56 -22.59 8.92
CA LEU A 131 -2.77 -22.72 7.47
C LEU A 131 -1.45 -22.84 6.70
N ILE A 132 -0.41 -22.09 7.10
CA ILE A 132 0.93 -22.19 6.50
C ILE A 132 1.54 -23.59 6.70
N GLN A 133 1.35 -24.19 7.89
CA GLN A 133 1.85 -25.54 8.18
C GLN A 133 1.12 -26.61 7.37
N GLU A 134 -0.15 -26.40 7.04
CA GLU A 134 -0.97 -27.33 6.24
C GLU A 134 -0.79 -27.16 4.72
N MET A 135 -0.01 -26.17 4.27
CA MET A 135 0.22 -25.93 2.85
C MET A 135 0.87 -27.14 2.18
N LYS A 136 0.27 -27.60 1.08
CA LYS A 136 0.85 -28.64 0.21
C LYS A 136 1.96 -28.12 -0.72
N VAL A 137 2.12 -26.80 -0.78
CA VAL A 137 3.13 -26.09 -1.57
C VAL A 137 4.08 -25.37 -0.62
N LYS A 138 5.36 -25.28 -0.98
CA LYS A 138 6.36 -24.61 -0.14
C LYS A 138 6.00 -23.12 0.00
N PRO A 139 5.86 -22.59 1.24
CA PRO A 139 5.58 -21.17 1.44
C PRO A 139 6.74 -20.29 0.94
N ASP A 140 6.42 -19.17 0.29
CA ASP A 140 7.37 -18.20 -0.26
C ASP A 140 7.47 -16.94 0.62
N PHE A 141 8.18 -15.94 0.11
CA PHE A 141 8.37 -14.67 0.79
C PHE A 141 7.07 -13.86 0.93
N ILE A 142 6.08 -14.05 0.05
CA ILE A 142 4.79 -13.33 0.13
C ILE A 142 3.99 -13.86 1.32
N VAL A 143 3.94 -15.19 1.48
CA VAL A 143 3.21 -15.84 2.58
C VAL A 143 3.80 -15.45 3.94
N TRP A 144 5.10 -15.63 4.13
CA TRP A 144 5.77 -15.27 5.39
C TRP A 144 5.79 -13.76 5.63
N GLY A 145 5.95 -12.95 4.58
CA GLY A 145 5.90 -11.49 4.66
C GLY A 145 4.53 -10.98 5.10
N SER A 146 3.45 -11.60 4.62
CA SER A 146 2.08 -11.29 5.04
C SER A 146 1.87 -11.59 6.52
N LEU A 147 2.33 -12.75 7.00
CA LEU A 147 2.24 -13.10 8.42
C LEU A 147 3.10 -12.17 9.30
N LEU A 148 4.33 -11.86 8.90
CA LEU A 148 5.23 -10.94 9.62
C LEU A 148 4.61 -9.53 9.73
N GLY A 149 4.03 -9.02 8.64
CA GLY A 149 3.32 -7.74 8.63
C GLY A 149 2.12 -7.74 9.57
N ALA A 150 1.34 -8.83 9.59
CA ALA A 150 0.21 -8.98 10.51
C ALA A 150 0.67 -9.07 11.98
N CYS A 151 1.78 -9.74 12.25
CA CYS A 151 2.36 -9.85 13.59
C CYS A 151 2.71 -8.47 14.18
N ARG A 152 3.21 -7.54 13.34
CA ARG A 152 3.41 -6.15 13.74
C ARG A 152 2.09 -5.47 14.14
N VAL A 153 1.08 -5.56 13.28
CA VAL A 153 -0.23 -4.91 13.51
C VAL A 153 -0.86 -5.38 14.82
N HIS A 154 -0.75 -6.67 15.13
CA HIS A 154 -1.35 -7.29 16.32
C HIS A 154 -0.36 -7.53 17.46
N LYS A 155 0.84 -6.93 17.40
CA LYS A 155 1.88 -6.98 18.44
C LYS A 155 2.27 -8.39 18.88
N ASN A 156 2.26 -9.36 17.97
CA ASN A 156 2.67 -10.74 18.25
C ASN A 156 4.15 -10.94 17.92
N VAL A 157 5.00 -10.81 18.94
CA VAL A 157 6.46 -10.90 18.76
C VAL A 157 6.91 -12.32 18.40
N GLU A 158 6.33 -13.34 19.04
CA GLU A 158 6.71 -14.75 18.86
C GLU A 158 6.53 -15.22 17.40
N LEU A 159 5.34 -15.02 16.82
CA LEU A 159 5.11 -15.37 15.40
C LEU A 159 5.87 -14.44 14.46
N GLY A 160 6.16 -13.21 14.88
CA GLY A 160 7.02 -12.29 14.15
C GLY A 160 8.44 -12.83 14.00
N GLU A 161 9.04 -13.34 15.08
CA GLU A 161 10.38 -13.96 15.07
C GLU A 161 10.41 -15.21 14.18
N ILE A 162 9.41 -16.09 14.29
CA ILE A 162 9.30 -17.30 13.46
C ILE A 162 9.21 -16.92 11.97
N SER A 163 8.35 -15.96 11.63
CA SER A 163 8.14 -15.53 10.25
C SER A 163 9.41 -14.86 9.68
N ALA A 164 10.06 -13.99 10.45
CA ALA A 164 11.28 -13.32 10.03
C ALA A 164 12.44 -14.31 9.82
N LYS A 165 12.60 -15.30 10.70
CA LYS A 165 13.60 -16.37 10.52
C LYS A 165 13.39 -17.11 9.19
N LYS A 166 12.15 -17.44 8.84
CA LYS A 166 11.82 -18.07 7.55
C LYS A 166 12.09 -17.16 6.37
N LEU A 167 11.87 -15.85 6.50
CA LEU A 167 12.20 -14.89 5.46
C LEU A 167 13.71 -14.72 5.27
N PHE A 168 14.50 -14.74 6.34
CA PHE A 168 15.97 -14.70 6.24
C PHE A 168 16.52 -15.96 5.57
N GLU A 169 15.92 -17.13 5.81
CA GLU A 169 16.27 -18.38 5.11
C GLU A 169 15.95 -18.32 3.60
N LEU A 170 14.90 -17.58 3.21
CA LEU A 170 14.46 -17.47 1.81
C LEU A 170 15.21 -16.39 1.02
N ASP A 171 15.42 -15.23 1.63
CA ASP A 171 16.11 -14.09 1.03
C ASP A 171 16.82 -13.26 2.12
N PRO A 172 18.08 -13.60 2.44
CA PRO A 172 18.89 -12.86 3.42
C PRO A 172 19.23 -11.44 2.98
N SER A 173 19.09 -11.10 1.69
CA SER A 173 19.52 -9.81 1.14
C SER A 173 18.49 -8.70 1.33
N ASN A 174 17.27 -9.06 1.71
CA ASN A 174 16.16 -8.12 1.82
C ASN A 174 16.15 -7.42 3.17
N CYS A 175 16.65 -6.19 3.20
CA CYS A 175 16.68 -5.36 4.40
C CYS A 175 15.28 -5.10 5.01
N GLY A 176 14.22 -5.19 4.22
CA GLY A 176 12.84 -4.94 4.65
C GLY A 176 12.38 -5.88 5.76
N TYR A 177 12.80 -7.15 5.73
CA TYR A 177 12.43 -8.13 6.75
C TYR A 177 13.08 -7.83 8.10
N TYR A 178 14.36 -7.45 8.08
CA TYR A 178 15.11 -7.07 9.27
C TYR A 178 14.54 -5.80 9.90
N VAL A 179 14.24 -4.79 9.08
CA VAL A 179 13.59 -3.55 9.52
C VAL A 179 12.21 -3.84 10.11
N LEU A 180 11.43 -4.71 9.49
CA LEU A 180 10.09 -5.04 9.99
C LEU A 180 10.14 -5.75 11.35
N LEU A 181 11.03 -6.74 11.52
CA LEU A 181 11.22 -7.40 12.81
C LEU A 181 11.77 -6.41 13.87
N SER A 182 12.72 -5.56 13.49
CA SER A 182 13.24 -4.50 14.36
C SER A 182 12.13 -3.55 14.83
N ASN A 183 11.16 -3.22 13.97
CA ASN A 183 10.01 -2.41 14.36
C ASN A 183 9.09 -3.17 15.33
N ILE A 184 8.89 -4.48 15.13
CA ILE A 184 8.11 -5.32 16.07
C ILE A 184 8.77 -5.32 17.46
N TYR A 185 10.10 -5.41 17.53
CA TYR A 185 10.82 -5.31 18.79
C TYR A 185 10.70 -3.93 19.44
N ALA A 186 10.83 -2.85 18.65
CA ALA A 186 10.65 -1.49 19.14
C ALA A 186 9.24 -1.27 19.71
N ASP A 187 8.20 -1.73 19.00
CA ASP A 187 6.79 -1.65 19.44
C ASP A 187 6.53 -2.45 20.73
N ALA A 188 7.37 -3.44 21.04
CA ALA A 188 7.33 -4.24 22.26
C ALA A 188 8.30 -3.75 23.36
N GLY A 189 9.04 -2.65 23.14
CA GLY A 189 10.03 -2.13 24.08
C GLY A 189 11.31 -2.97 24.24
N ARG A 190 11.55 -3.93 23.34
CA ARG A 190 12.72 -4.82 23.36
C ARG A 190 13.93 -4.18 22.66
N TRP A 191 14.49 -3.12 23.23
CA TRP A 191 15.57 -2.33 22.60
C TRP A 191 16.86 -3.10 22.37
N ASP A 192 17.21 -4.05 23.25
CA ASP A 192 18.38 -4.91 23.05
C ASP A 192 18.26 -5.74 21.76
N ASP A 193 17.05 -6.20 21.43
CA ASP A 193 16.79 -6.92 20.19
C ASP A 193 16.83 -6.00 18.97
N VAL A 194 16.37 -4.76 19.10
CA VAL A 194 16.51 -3.73 18.05
C VAL A 194 17.98 -3.51 17.70
N GLU A 195 18.83 -3.36 18.71
CA GLU A 195 20.26 -3.17 18.48
C GLU A 195 20.93 -4.43 17.89
N ARG A 196 20.57 -5.61 18.40
CA ARG A 196 21.00 -6.89 17.78
C ARG A 196 20.64 -6.97 16.30
N MET A 197 19.43 -6.55 15.93
CA MET A 197 18.98 -6.54 14.53
C MET A 197 19.80 -5.57 13.67
N ARG A 198 20.17 -4.38 14.20
CA ARG A 198 21.03 -3.43 13.49
C ARG A 198 22.43 -3.98 13.27
N ILE A 199 23.02 -4.63 14.27
CA ILE A 199 24.33 -5.29 14.15
C ILE A 199 24.24 -6.41 13.12
N LEU A 200 23.19 -7.24 13.18
CA LEU A 200 22.98 -8.32 12.23
C LEU A 200 22.90 -7.80 10.79
N MET A 201 22.16 -6.71 10.54
CA MET A 201 22.09 -6.07 9.23
C MET A 201 23.47 -5.58 8.75
N LYS A 202 24.22 -4.88 9.61
CA LYS A 202 25.58 -4.40 9.29
C LYS A 202 26.52 -5.56 8.92
N ASN A 203 26.48 -6.65 9.67
CA ASN A 203 27.30 -7.84 9.42
C ASN A 203 26.98 -8.51 8.08
N HIS A 204 25.73 -8.41 7.62
CA HIS A 204 25.31 -8.89 6.31
C HIS A 204 25.55 -7.86 5.19
N GLY A 205 26.21 -6.72 5.48
CA GLY A 205 26.41 -5.64 4.52
C GLY A 205 25.11 -4.93 4.12
N LEU A 206 24.02 -5.14 4.87
CA LEU A 206 22.73 -4.53 4.58
C LEU A 206 22.68 -3.12 5.15
N LEU A 207 22.53 -2.16 4.24
CA LEU A 207 22.29 -0.78 4.61
C LEU A 207 20.79 -0.53 4.64
N LYS A 208 20.31 0.15 5.70
CA LYS A 208 18.98 0.75 5.68
C LYS A 208 19.00 1.84 4.62
N THR A 209 18.42 1.61 3.45
CA THR A 209 18.21 2.67 2.46
C THR A 209 17.26 3.71 3.08
N PRO A 210 17.70 4.96 3.30
CA PRO A 210 16.80 6.00 3.78
C PRO A 210 15.69 6.21 2.76
N GLY A 211 14.47 6.49 3.22
CA GLY A 211 13.39 6.91 2.33
C GLY A 211 13.77 8.22 1.65
N TYR A 212 13.71 8.26 0.32
CA TYR A 212 13.99 9.45 -0.47
C TYR A 212 12.78 9.86 -1.29
N SER A 213 12.64 11.15 -1.52
CA SER A 213 11.64 11.74 -2.41
C SER A 213 12.35 12.39 -3.59
N ILE A 214 11.72 12.38 -4.77
CA ILE A 214 12.32 12.93 -5.98
C ILE A 214 11.40 14.00 -6.57
N VAL A 215 12.00 15.13 -6.97
CA VAL A 215 11.32 16.19 -7.72
C VAL A 215 12.05 16.44 -9.03
N GLU A 216 11.33 16.46 -10.13
CA GLU A 216 11.86 16.90 -11.42
C GLU A 216 11.50 18.37 -11.65
N HIS A 217 12.51 19.23 -11.79
CA HIS A 217 12.35 20.65 -12.06
C HIS A 217 13.31 21.11 -13.16
N LYS A 218 12.77 21.75 -14.21
CA LYS A 218 13.55 22.23 -15.39
C LYS A 218 14.47 21.15 -16.01
N GLY A 219 13.96 19.91 -16.12
CA GLY A 219 14.71 18.79 -16.70
C GLY A 219 15.85 18.25 -15.83
N ARG A 220 15.93 18.67 -14.55
CA ARG A 220 16.86 18.12 -13.56
C ARG A 220 16.10 17.35 -12.50
N ILE A 221 16.67 16.23 -12.09
CA ILE A 221 16.15 15.37 -11.02
C ILE A 221 16.81 15.80 -9.71
N HIS A 222 15.98 16.15 -8.73
CA HIS A 222 16.38 16.52 -7.38
C HIS A 222 15.94 15.41 -6.43
N VAL A 223 16.89 14.79 -5.75
CA VAL A 223 16.64 13.74 -4.76
C VAL A 223 16.76 14.35 -3.38
N PHE A 224 15.79 14.07 -2.52
CA PHE A 224 15.75 14.54 -1.13
C PHE A 224 15.74 13.33 -0.21
N LEU A 225 16.63 13.34 0.79
CA LEU A 225 16.68 12.37 1.88
C LEU A 225 16.23 13.01 3.19
N VAL A 226 15.87 12.19 4.19
CA VAL A 226 15.60 12.71 5.55
C VAL A 226 16.89 13.37 6.07
N GLY A 227 16.82 14.64 6.45
CA GLY A 227 17.98 15.40 6.92
C GLY A 227 18.98 15.81 5.83
N ASP A 228 18.58 15.78 4.55
CA ASP A 228 19.47 16.12 3.43
C ASP A 228 20.00 17.55 3.53
N LYS A 229 21.33 17.68 3.51
CA LYS A 229 22.06 18.96 3.44
C LYS A 229 22.95 19.05 2.19
N GLU A 230 22.95 18.01 1.35
CA GLU A 230 23.76 17.95 0.13
C GLU A 230 23.08 18.70 -1.03
N HIS A 231 21.77 18.94 -0.93
CA HIS A 231 21.04 19.69 -1.95
C HIS A 231 21.51 21.16 -2.04
N PRO A 232 21.84 21.71 -3.22
CA PRO A 232 22.40 23.07 -3.36
C PRO A 232 21.53 24.23 -2.84
N GLN A 233 20.23 23.98 -2.63
CA GLN A 233 19.28 24.94 -2.07
C GLN A 233 18.81 24.55 -0.66
N HIS A 234 19.51 23.64 0.04
CA HIS A 234 19.02 23.09 1.31
C HIS A 234 18.62 24.20 2.28
N GLU A 235 19.48 25.18 2.55
CA GLU A 235 19.22 26.28 3.51
C GLU A 235 17.86 26.95 3.24
N LYS A 236 17.62 27.36 1.99
CA LYS A 236 16.36 28.00 1.58
C LYS A 236 15.16 27.09 1.72
N ILE A 237 15.32 25.79 1.47
CA ILE A 237 14.25 24.80 1.60
C ILE A 237 13.88 24.61 3.08
N TYR A 238 14.86 24.54 3.98
CA TYR A 238 14.63 24.44 5.42
C TYR A 238 13.95 25.70 5.95
N GLU A 239 14.46 26.89 5.60
CA GLU A 239 13.86 28.18 6.00
C GLU A 239 12.39 28.26 5.55
N TYR A 240 12.11 27.94 4.29
CA TYR A 240 10.74 27.96 3.77
C TYR A 240 9.85 26.92 4.43
N LEU A 241 10.39 25.74 4.76
CA LEU A 241 9.64 24.70 5.46
C LEU A 241 9.30 25.12 6.89
N ASP A 242 10.20 25.82 7.58
CA ASP A 242 9.93 26.40 8.90
C ASP A 242 8.84 27.48 8.82
N GLU A 243 8.90 28.39 7.83
CA GLU A 243 7.82 29.36 7.60
C GLU A 243 6.47 28.69 7.34
N LEU A 244 6.45 27.62 6.54
CA LEU A 244 5.23 26.85 6.27
C LEU A 244 4.70 26.18 7.54
N ASN A 245 5.56 25.63 8.39
CA ASN A 245 5.16 24.99 9.64
C ASN A 245 4.53 26.01 10.61
N VAL A 246 5.10 27.21 10.73
CA VAL A 246 4.53 28.29 11.55
C VAL A 246 3.12 28.66 11.05
N LYS A 247 2.96 28.87 9.74
CA LYS A 247 1.64 29.16 9.13
C LYS A 247 0.63 28.03 9.35
N LEU A 248 1.07 26.77 9.27
CA LEU A 248 0.19 25.62 9.53
C LEU A 248 -0.27 25.58 10.99
N GLN A 249 0.62 25.89 11.95
CA GLN A 249 0.29 25.97 13.37
C GLN A 249 -0.69 27.11 13.67
N GLU A 250 -0.50 28.29 13.07
CA GLU A 250 -1.44 29.43 13.17
C GLU A 250 -2.84 29.07 12.66
N LEU A 251 -2.92 28.20 11.65
CA LEU A 251 -4.16 27.67 11.09
C LEU A 251 -4.76 26.49 11.89
N GLY A 252 -4.17 26.15 13.04
CA GLY A 252 -4.67 25.11 13.95
C GLY A 252 -4.26 23.68 13.58
N TYR A 253 -3.29 23.49 12.68
CA TYR A 253 -2.72 22.16 12.41
C TYR A 253 -1.83 21.71 13.57
N MET A 254 -2.22 20.63 14.25
CA MET A 254 -1.41 19.96 15.27
C MET A 254 -0.73 18.71 14.68
N PRO A 255 0.61 18.69 14.57
CA PRO A 255 1.35 17.51 14.17
C PRO A 255 1.13 16.37 15.18
N ASN A 256 0.81 15.17 14.71
CA ASN A 256 0.66 14.02 15.59
C ASN A 256 2.04 13.45 15.95
N VAL A 257 2.50 13.73 17.18
CA VAL A 257 3.78 13.31 17.76
C VAL A 257 3.76 11.90 18.39
N THR A 258 2.59 11.24 18.48
CA THR A 258 2.44 9.98 19.25
C THR A 258 3.15 8.74 18.67
N SER A 259 3.78 8.83 17.50
CA SER A 259 4.47 7.70 16.86
C SER A 259 6.00 7.80 16.82
N VAL A 260 6.62 8.72 17.57
CA VAL A 260 8.09 8.87 17.61
C VAL A 260 8.68 8.20 18.85
N LEU A 261 9.76 7.44 18.64
CA LEU A 261 10.57 6.72 19.63
C LEU A 261 10.68 7.46 20.98
N HIS A 262 10.42 6.75 22.08
CA HIS A 262 10.35 7.34 23.43
C HIS A 262 11.69 7.95 23.92
N ASP A 263 12.84 7.58 23.35
CA ASP A 263 14.17 7.94 23.85
C ASP A 263 14.98 8.88 22.93
N VAL A 264 14.31 9.86 22.31
CA VAL A 264 14.98 10.97 21.61
C VAL A 264 14.57 12.27 22.31
N ASP A 265 15.49 13.21 22.47
CA ASP A 265 15.22 14.51 23.12
C ASP A 265 14.04 15.20 22.43
N GLU A 266 13.19 15.95 23.15
CA GLU A 266 11.98 16.56 22.57
C GLU A 266 12.29 17.47 21.37
N GLU A 267 13.44 18.15 21.37
CA GLU A 267 13.94 18.93 20.22
C GLU A 267 14.34 18.07 19.01
N GLU A 268 14.90 16.88 19.24
CA GLU A 268 15.25 15.93 18.16
C GLU A 268 14.00 15.22 17.60
N LYS A 269 13.00 14.94 18.44
CA LYS A 269 11.68 14.43 17.99
C LYS A 269 10.98 15.42 17.07
N GLU A 270 11.08 16.72 17.38
CA GLU A 270 10.53 17.79 16.56
C GLU A 270 11.29 17.96 15.23
N MET A 271 12.63 17.85 15.24
CA MET A 271 13.45 17.87 14.02
C MET A 271 13.17 16.67 13.09
N VAL A 272 13.02 15.45 13.63
CA VAL A 272 12.73 14.25 12.82
C VAL A 272 11.35 14.34 12.14
N LEU A 273 10.36 14.96 12.79
CA LEU A 273 9.03 15.23 12.20
C LEU A 273 9.02 16.41 11.22
N ARG A 274 9.90 17.40 11.41
CA ARG A 274 10.01 18.57 10.52
C ARG A 274 10.64 18.19 9.18
N VAL A 275 11.57 17.23 9.14
CA VAL A 275 12.47 17.01 8.00
C VAL A 275 12.27 15.64 7.34
N HIS A 276 11.03 15.33 6.95
CA HIS A 276 10.76 14.18 6.09
C HIS A 276 11.12 14.50 4.64
N SER A 277 11.67 13.53 3.89
CA SER A 277 12.09 13.75 2.50
C SER A 277 10.92 14.22 1.62
N GLU A 278 9.68 13.82 1.93
CA GLU A 278 8.48 14.30 1.26
C GLU A 278 8.23 15.79 1.51
N LYS A 279 8.47 16.28 2.74
CA LYS A 279 8.30 17.70 3.10
C LYS A 279 9.33 18.58 2.40
N LEU A 280 10.59 18.13 2.34
CA LEU A 280 11.66 18.81 1.62
C LEU A 280 11.34 18.89 0.11
N ALA A 281 10.86 17.79 -0.47
CA ALA A 281 10.44 17.74 -1.87
C ALA A 281 9.26 18.71 -2.16
N VAL A 282 8.26 18.74 -1.28
CA VAL A 282 7.12 19.66 -1.41
C VAL A 282 7.55 21.12 -1.27
N ALA A 283 8.36 21.44 -0.25
CA ALA A 283 8.90 22.79 -0.05
C ALA A 283 9.69 23.25 -1.28
N PHE A 284 10.62 22.43 -1.78
CA PHE A 284 11.36 22.71 -3.01
C PHE A 284 10.45 22.93 -4.23
N GLY A 285 9.42 22.08 -4.39
CA GLY A 285 8.45 22.20 -5.49
C GLY A 285 7.66 23.50 -5.45
N ILE A 286 7.22 23.92 -4.26
CA ILE A 286 6.48 25.18 -4.07
C ILE A 286 7.40 26.39 -4.29
N MET A 287 8.58 26.40 -3.69
CA MET A 287 9.53 27.52 -3.82
C MET A 287 9.97 27.78 -5.27
N ASN A 288 10.12 26.71 -6.06
CA ASN A 288 10.64 26.81 -7.42
C ASN A 288 9.53 26.82 -8.49
N SER A 289 8.24 26.90 -8.11
CA SER A 289 7.12 27.08 -9.04
C SER A 289 6.74 28.58 -9.19
N VAL A 290 6.28 28.97 -10.38
CA VAL A 290 6.08 30.38 -10.80
C VAL A 290 4.91 31.04 -10.03
N PRO A 291 4.92 32.38 -9.72
CA PRO A 291 3.89 33.03 -8.90
C PRO A 291 2.48 32.94 -9.50
N GLY A 292 1.50 32.53 -8.69
CA GLY A 292 0.10 32.29 -9.10
C GLY A 292 -0.45 30.96 -8.60
N PHE A 293 -0.15 30.63 -7.34
CA PHE A 293 -0.37 29.33 -6.72
C PHE A 293 -1.85 29.10 -6.38
N LYS A 294 -2.38 27.95 -6.77
CA LYS A 294 -3.53 27.31 -6.13
C LYS A 294 -3.01 26.04 -5.47
N ALA A 295 -3.24 25.93 -4.17
CA ALA A 295 -2.81 24.81 -3.35
C ALA A 295 -3.35 23.47 -3.85
N ILE A 296 -2.50 22.45 -3.78
CA ILE A 296 -2.85 21.08 -4.10
C ILE A 296 -3.54 20.49 -2.88
N SER A 297 -4.81 20.10 -3.04
CA SER A 297 -5.51 19.22 -2.13
C SER A 297 -5.61 17.82 -2.74
N SER A 298 -4.69 16.92 -2.35
CA SER A 298 -4.98 15.48 -2.27
C SER A 298 -3.90 14.75 -1.49
N PHE A 299 -4.10 14.62 -0.17
CA PHE A 299 -3.73 13.40 0.52
C PHE A 299 -4.94 12.47 0.43
N GLN A 300 -4.90 11.50 -0.48
CA GLN A 300 -5.80 10.37 -0.44
C GLN A 300 -4.97 9.11 -0.62
N GLY A 301 -4.73 8.44 0.51
CA GLY A 301 -3.96 7.22 0.55
C GLY A 301 -4.60 6.13 -0.30
N ARG A 302 -3.75 5.38 -0.99
CA ARG A 302 -3.91 3.95 -1.28
C ARG A 302 -2.52 3.35 -1.41
N ALA A 303 -2.04 2.79 -0.29
CA ALA A 303 -1.04 1.74 -0.35
C ALA A 303 -1.70 0.52 -1.00
N VAL A 304 -1.29 0.18 -2.21
CA VAL A 304 -1.46 -1.16 -2.78
C VAL A 304 -0.13 -1.55 -3.38
N PHE A 305 0.42 -2.61 -2.80
CA PHE A 305 1.53 -3.39 -3.32
C PHE A 305 1.31 -3.71 -4.80
N MET A 306 2.33 -3.50 -5.62
CA MET A 306 2.98 -4.61 -6.33
C MET A 306 4.32 -4.12 -6.86
N TRP A 307 5.33 -4.96 -6.69
CA TRP A 307 6.61 -4.83 -7.37
C TRP A 307 6.44 -4.45 -8.84
N GLY A 308 7.27 -3.51 -9.29
CA GLY A 308 7.44 -3.19 -10.71
C GLY A 308 6.83 -1.86 -11.09
N LEU A 309 7.64 -0.80 -10.97
CA LEU A 309 7.60 0.42 -11.79
C LEU A 309 6.19 0.98 -12.10
N LEU A 310 5.66 1.87 -11.25
CA LEU A 310 4.75 2.91 -11.73
C LEU A 310 4.84 4.18 -10.90
N VAL A 311 5.81 4.99 -11.31
CA VAL A 311 5.86 6.45 -11.30
C VAL A 311 4.45 7.05 -11.44
N THR A 312 3.85 7.55 -10.35
CA THR A 312 2.62 8.36 -10.42
C THR A 312 2.98 9.78 -10.85
N LEU A 313 2.81 10.09 -12.13
CA LEU A 313 2.87 11.45 -12.65
C LEU A 313 1.70 12.27 -12.10
N THR A 314 2.00 13.26 -11.27
CA THR A 314 1.12 14.42 -11.09
C THR A 314 1.81 15.60 -11.76
N GLU A 315 1.25 16.06 -12.88
CA GLU A 315 1.81 17.16 -13.66
C GLU A 315 1.15 18.46 -13.20
N ILE A 316 1.94 19.34 -12.58
CA ILE A 316 1.44 20.63 -12.07
C ILE A 316 2.36 21.71 -12.62
N LYS A 317 1.89 22.42 -13.65
CA LYS A 317 2.57 23.55 -14.30
C LYS A 317 4.09 23.35 -14.48
N GLY A 318 4.49 22.17 -14.99
CA GLY A 318 5.89 21.86 -15.32
C GLY A 318 6.76 21.27 -14.20
N VAL A 319 6.19 20.94 -13.03
CA VAL A 319 6.88 20.21 -11.96
C VAL A 319 6.24 18.84 -11.78
N ARG A 320 7.07 17.78 -11.79
CA ARG A 320 6.66 16.39 -11.56
C ARG A 320 7.25 15.92 -10.23
N ILE A 321 6.42 15.42 -9.33
CA ILE A 321 6.83 14.94 -7.99
C ILE A 321 6.62 13.43 -7.91
N TYR A 322 7.64 12.70 -7.46
CA TYR A 322 7.61 11.26 -7.28
C TYR A 322 8.02 10.91 -5.84
N GLY A 323 7.14 10.25 -5.09
CA GLY A 323 7.42 9.81 -3.71
C GLY A 323 7.42 8.29 -3.59
N ILE A 324 8.43 7.73 -2.92
CA ILE A 324 8.41 6.35 -2.40
C ILE A 324 8.52 6.45 -0.88
N ALA A 325 7.39 6.37 -0.19
CA ALA A 325 7.36 6.26 1.26
C ALA A 325 7.54 4.77 1.66
N VAL A 326 8.73 4.41 2.13
CA VAL A 326 8.93 3.11 2.81
C VAL A 326 8.77 3.33 4.32
N GLY A 327 7.52 3.18 4.80
CA GLY A 327 7.24 2.89 6.22
C GLY A 327 6.38 3.91 6.98
N CYS A 328 5.05 3.76 6.91
CA CYS A 328 4.14 3.70 8.08
C CYS A 328 2.70 3.50 7.59
N ALA A 329 2.20 2.27 7.65
CA ALA A 329 0.79 1.99 7.38
C ALA A 329 -0.06 2.40 8.61
N LEU A 330 -0.41 3.68 8.71
CA LEU A 330 -1.49 4.17 9.57
C LEU A 330 -2.82 4.02 8.80
N ARG A 331 -3.59 2.99 9.14
CA ARG A 331 -4.92 2.73 8.58
C ARG A 331 -5.97 3.47 9.42
N LEU A 332 -6.35 4.69 9.04
CA LEU A 332 -7.44 5.43 9.67
C LEU A 332 -8.81 4.87 9.23
N ARG A 333 -9.69 4.61 10.21
CA ARG A 333 -11.09 4.20 10.02
C ARG A 333 -11.88 5.30 9.31
N HIS A 334 -12.62 4.93 8.26
CA HIS A 334 -13.04 5.82 7.18
C HIS A 334 -14.47 6.43 7.32
N GLN A 335 -15.02 6.61 8.53
CA GLN A 335 -16.45 6.99 8.66
C GLN A 335 -16.75 8.29 9.43
N SER A 336 -15.81 8.92 10.13
CA SER A 336 -16.08 10.19 10.85
C SER A 336 -15.46 11.44 10.21
N LEU A 337 -14.43 11.31 9.36
CA LEU A 337 -13.70 12.44 8.75
C LEU A 337 -14.39 13.09 7.55
N THR A 338 -15.36 12.43 6.93
CA THR A 338 -16.06 12.97 5.75
C THR A 338 -16.98 14.16 6.09
N ARG A 339 -17.45 14.30 7.33
CA ARG A 339 -18.26 15.45 7.75
C ARG A 339 -17.43 16.69 8.09
N SER A 340 -16.22 16.54 8.64
CA SER A 340 -15.32 17.67 8.93
C SER A 340 -14.67 18.26 7.67
N LEU A 341 -14.42 17.43 6.65
CA LEU A 341 -13.87 17.87 5.36
C LEU A 341 -14.85 18.68 4.50
N ILE A 342 -16.16 18.50 4.67
CA ILE A 342 -17.18 19.27 3.92
C ILE A 342 -17.25 20.71 4.46
N GLY A 343 -17.13 20.93 5.77
CA GLY A 343 -17.09 22.28 6.36
C GLY A 343 -15.83 23.08 6.01
N ALA A 344 -14.68 22.41 5.82
CA ALA A 344 -13.44 23.06 5.36
C ALA A 344 -13.45 23.39 3.85
N ARG A 345 -14.37 22.78 3.09
CA ARG A 345 -14.48 22.96 1.63
C ARG A 345 -15.05 24.34 1.28
N ASP A 346 -15.95 24.87 2.10
CA ASP A 346 -16.52 26.22 1.92
C ASP A 346 -15.54 27.34 2.30
N PHE A 347 -14.52 27.05 3.11
CA PHE A 347 -13.52 28.03 3.57
C PHE A 347 -12.47 28.37 2.50
N ILE A 348 -12.23 27.49 1.52
CA ILE A 348 -11.22 27.69 0.46
C ILE A 348 -11.77 28.49 -0.73
N PHE A 349 -13.09 28.61 -0.88
CA PHE A 349 -13.70 29.29 -2.04
C PHE A 349 -13.79 30.82 -1.93
N HIS A 350 -13.42 31.42 -0.79
CA HIS A 350 -13.49 32.87 -0.57
C HIS A 350 -12.15 33.60 -0.34
N LEU A 351 -11.03 32.95 -0.63
CA LEU A 351 -9.72 33.59 -0.87
C LEU A 351 -9.36 33.44 -2.35
#